data_AF-A0A1G5D8X1-F1
#
_entry.id   AF-A0A1G5D8X1-F1
#
_cell.length_a   1.000
_cell.length_b   1.000
_cell.length_c   1.000
_cell.angle_alpha   90.00
_cell.angle_beta   90.00
_cell.angle_gamma   90.00
#
_symmetry.space_group_name_H-M   'P 1'
#
loop_
_entity.id
_entity.type
_entity.pdbx_description
1 polymer ?
#
loop_
_entity_poly.entity_id
_entity_poly.type
_entity_poly.pdbx_seq_one_letter_code
_entity_poly.pdbx_strand_id
1 'polypeptide(L)'
;MNNDPQGKSLALFAYASAILLYFHLIVFVAALGVAILLNLNKNQPFATFHHRQMLGIACIALLISAFSNILPNGWIAFVLISLIIFMAILGFADAYKNQTTPLPYVGEQFQKWFTFIK
;
A
#
# COMPACT_ATOMS: atom_id res chain seq x y z
N MET A 1 23.32 1.55 43.35
CA MET A 1 22.68 0.29 42.93
C MET A 1 21.52 0.65 42.04
N ASN A 2 21.54 0.22 40.77
CA ASN A 2 20.47 0.49 39.82
C ASN A 2 19.28 -0.41 40.18
N ASN A 3 18.33 0.10 40.97
CA ASN A 3 17.15 -0.65 41.42
C ASN A 3 16.08 -0.61 40.32
N ASP A 4 16.43 -1.09 39.13
CA ASP A 4 15.45 -1.19 38.06
C ASP A 4 14.35 -2.17 38.48
N PRO A 5 13.07 -1.83 38.27
CA PRO A 5 11.96 -2.70 38.62
C PRO A 5 12.07 -4.03 37.87
N GLN A 6 11.68 -5.12 38.53
CA GLN A 6 11.63 -6.43 37.88
C GLN A 6 10.75 -6.35 36.62
N GLY A 7 11.27 -6.83 35.48
CA GLY A 7 10.55 -6.80 34.20
C GLY A 7 10.75 -5.55 33.33
N LYS A 8 11.60 -4.59 33.72
CA LYS A 8 11.89 -3.38 32.91
C LYS A 8 12.26 -3.71 31.45
N SER A 9 13.11 -4.71 31.21
CA SER A 9 13.52 -5.13 29.86
C SER A 9 12.36 -5.68 29.03
N LEU A 10 11.46 -6.45 29.66
CA LEU A 10 10.28 -7.00 29.01
C LEU A 10 9.28 -5.89 28.64
N ALA A 11 9.08 -4.91 29.53
CA ALA A 11 8.26 -3.73 29.25
C ALA A 11 8.83 -2.91 28.08
N LEU A 12 10.15 -2.66 28.08
CA LEU A 12 10.82 -1.97 26.98
C LEU A 12 10.68 -2.73 25.65
N PHE A 13 10.80 -4.05 25.66
CA PHE A 13 10.58 -4.88 24.47
C PHE A 13 9.14 -4.79 23.95
N ALA A 14 8.15 -4.83 24.85
CA ALA A 14 6.74 -4.66 24.48
C ALA A 14 6.48 -3.32 23.79
N TYR A 15 7.03 -2.21 24.31
CA TYR A 15 6.92 -0.90 23.65
C TYR A 15 7.69 -0.86 22.32
N ALA A 16 8.88 -1.44 22.25
CA ALA A 16 9.65 -1.51 21.00
C ALA A 16 8.91 -2.28 19.90
N SER A 17 8.10 -3.29 20.25
CA SER A 17 7.28 -4.04 19.29
C SER A 17 6.26 -3.18 18.53
N ALA A 18 5.90 -2.00 19.07
CA ALA A 18 4.99 -1.06 18.40
C ALA A 18 5.51 -0.60 17.03
N ILE A 19 6.83 -0.64 16.79
CA ILE A 19 7.43 -0.33 15.49
C ILE A 19 6.94 -1.29 14.40
N LEU A 20 6.62 -2.54 14.75
CA LEU A 20 6.13 -3.55 13.82
C LEU A 20 4.70 -3.28 13.35
N LEU A 21 3.90 -2.51 14.10
CA LEU A 21 2.51 -2.19 13.75
C LEU A 21 2.41 -1.47 12.40
N TYR A 22 3.37 -0.58 12.11
CA TYR A 22 3.40 0.23 10.89
C TYR A 22 4.38 -0.28 9.83
N PHE A 23 5.08 -1.39 10.12
CA PHE A 23 6.14 -1.91 9.25
C PHE A 23 5.65 -2.16 7.82
N HIS A 24 4.46 -2.76 7.67
CA HIS A 24 3.88 -3.03 6.36
C HIS A 24 3.67 -1.75 5.51
N LEU A 25 3.18 -0.67 6.12
CA LEU A 25 2.95 0.60 5.44
C LEU A 25 4.27 1.27 5.06
N ILE A 26 5.25 1.25 5.97
CA ILE A 26 6.59 1.81 5.73
C ILE A 26 7.27 1.08 4.57
N VAL A 27 7.26 -0.26 4.60
CA VAL A 27 7.83 -1.10 3.54
C VAL A 27 7.13 -0.83 2.21
N PHE A 28 5.81 -0.72 2.21
CA PHE A 28 5.04 -0.41 1.01
C PHE A 28 5.46 0.95 0.40
N VAL A 29 5.47 2.01 1.20
CA VAL A 29 5.83 3.37 0.73
C VAL A 29 7.28 3.39 0.24
N ALA A 30 8.20 2.75 0.96
CA ALA A 30 9.60 2.67 0.57
C ALA A 30 9.77 1.92 -0.76
N ALA A 31 9.16 0.75 -0.92
CA ALA A 31 9.27 -0.07 -2.12
C ALA A 31 8.68 0.63 -3.35
N LEU A 32 7.45 1.16 -3.25
CA LEU A 32 6.81 1.86 -4.36
C LEU A 32 7.53 3.17 -4.68
N GLY A 33 7.97 3.93 -3.66
CA GLY A 33 8.73 5.15 -3.83
C GLY A 33 10.05 4.93 -4.56
N VAL A 34 10.81 3.91 -4.15
CA VAL A 34 12.05 3.51 -4.85
C VAL A 34 11.77 3.09 -6.28
N ALA A 35 10.72 2.30 -6.55
CA ALA A 35 10.37 1.89 -7.91
C ALA A 35 10.04 3.09 -8.81
N ILE A 36 9.29 4.08 -8.30
CA ILE A 36 9.00 5.33 -9.00
C ILE A 36 10.29 6.11 -9.27
N LEU A 37 11.15 6.29 -8.24
CA LEU A 37 12.43 7.01 -8.37
C LEU A 37 13.35 6.37 -9.42
N LEU A 38 13.44 5.03 -9.45
CA LEU A 38 14.23 4.29 -10.43
C LEU A 38 13.72 4.49 -11.86
N ASN A 39 12.42 4.76 -12.02
CA ASN A 39 11.82 5.02 -13.33
C ASN A 39 11.92 6.49 -13.77
N LEU A 40 12.03 7.46 -12.85
CA LEU A 40 12.06 8.89 -13.20
C LEU A 40 13.11 9.24 -14.27
N ASN A 41 14.30 8.61 -14.20
CA ASN A 41 15.37 8.85 -15.17
C ASN A 41 15.20 8.01 -16.45
N LYS A 42 14.54 6.85 -16.36
CA LYS A 42 14.39 5.90 -17.47
C LYS A 42 13.12 6.13 -18.29
N ASN A 43 12.13 6.81 -17.72
CA ASN A 43 10.83 7.13 -18.30
C ASN A 43 10.18 5.92 -19.01
N GLN A 44 10.20 4.75 -18.37
CA GLN A 44 9.64 3.53 -18.98
C GLN A 44 8.11 3.55 -18.84
N PRO A 45 7.35 3.68 -19.95
CA PRO A 45 5.90 3.87 -19.90
C PRO A 45 5.17 2.67 -19.28
N PHE A 46 5.72 1.47 -19.43
CA PHE A 46 5.22 0.25 -18.80
C PHE A 46 5.26 0.35 -17.26
N ALA A 47 6.41 0.75 -16.69
CA ALA A 47 6.54 0.92 -15.25
C ALA A 47 5.64 2.07 -14.75
N THR A 48 5.60 3.19 -15.48
CA THR A 48 4.74 4.34 -15.19
C THR A 48 3.27 3.93 -15.09
N PHE A 49 2.79 3.12 -16.03
CA PHE A 49 1.43 2.59 -16.01
C PHE A 49 1.14 1.85 -14.69
N HIS A 50 1.96 0.86 -14.33
CA HIS A 50 1.75 0.05 -13.12
C HIS A 50 1.98 0.83 -11.82
N HIS A 51 2.89 1.80 -11.79
CA HIS A 51 3.07 2.69 -10.64
C HIS A 51 1.80 3.51 -10.35
N ARG A 52 1.16 4.04 -11.40
CA ARG A 52 -0.12 4.77 -11.25
C ARG A 52 -1.24 3.84 -10.78
N GLN A 53 -1.32 2.62 -11.30
CA GLN A 53 -2.30 1.62 -10.83
C GLN A 53 -2.09 1.30 -9.35
N MET A 54 -0.85 1.00 -8.94
CA MET A 54 -0.54 0.63 -7.55
C MET A 54 -0.73 1.79 -6.57
N LEU A 55 -0.34 3.01 -6.96
CA LEU A 55 -0.61 4.19 -6.13
C LEU A 55 -2.12 4.42 -5.95
N GLY A 56 -2.92 4.22 -7.00
CA GLY A 56 -4.37 4.29 -6.93
C GLY A 56 -4.99 3.29 -5.95
N ILE A 57 -4.54 2.03 -6.00
CA ILE A 57 -4.94 1.01 -5.01
C ILE A 57 -4.60 1.47 -3.59
N ALA A 58 -3.40 2.01 -3.39
CA ALA A 58 -2.96 2.49 -2.07
C ALA A 58 -3.80 3.66 -1.56
N CYS A 59 -4.13 4.63 -2.42
CA CYS A 59 -5.02 5.73 -2.05
C CYS A 59 -6.40 5.22 -1.62
N ILE A 60 -6.98 4.25 -2.35
CA ILE A 60 -8.26 3.63 -1.97
C ILE A 60 -8.14 2.91 -0.62
N ALA A 61 -7.07 2.16 -0.40
CA ALA A 61 -6.84 1.46 0.86
C ALA A 61 -6.73 2.43 2.05
N LEU A 62 -5.99 3.53 1.88
CA LEU A 62 -5.85 4.58 2.89
C LEU A 62 -7.19 5.28 3.17
N LEU A 63 -7.98 5.58 2.14
CA LEU A 63 -9.33 6.14 2.31
C LEU A 63 -10.23 5.19 3.11
N ILE A 64 -10.29 3.91 2.75
CA ILE A 64 -11.09 2.91 3.48
C ILE A 64 -10.62 2.82 4.94
N SER A 65 -9.32 2.80 5.18
CA SER A 65 -8.77 2.79 6.55
C SER A 65 -9.16 4.03 7.34
N ALA A 66 -9.13 5.22 6.73
CA ALA A 66 -9.49 6.49 7.38
C ALA A 66 -10.97 6.55 7.78
N PHE A 67 -11.87 5.97 6.97
CA PHE A 67 -13.31 5.93 7.23
C PHE A 67 -13.78 4.65 7.94
N SER A 68 -12.86 3.78 8.35
CA SER A 68 -13.17 2.47 8.95
C SER A 68 -14.07 2.56 10.20
N ASN A 69 -13.92 3.62 11.01
CA ASN A 69 -14.72 3.85 12.22
C ASN A 69 -16.22 4.09 11.96
N ILE A 70 -16.60 4.44 10.72
CA ILE A 70 -18.00 4.73 10.34
C ILE A 70 -18.66 3.49 9.73
N LEU A 71 -17.88 2.43 9.41
CA LEU A 71 -18.42 1.21 8.83
C LEU A 71 -19.18 0.41 9.91
N PRO A 72 -20.49 0.21 9.75
CA PRO A 72 -21.33 -0.36 10.81
C PRO A 72 -21.09 -1.86 11.05
N ASN A 73 -20.53 -2.58 10.07
CA ASN A 73 -20.38 -4.04 10.11
C ASN A 73 -18.96 -4.46 9.66
N GLY A 74 -18.28 -5.30 10.45
CA GLY A 74 -16.94 -5.82 10.14
C GLY A 74 -16.86 -6.62 8.82
N TRP A 75 -17.98 -7.19 8.38
CA TRP A 75 -18.09 -7.86 7.07
C TRP A 75 -17.84 -6.93 5.89
N ILE A 76 -18.23 -5.66 5.99
CA ILE A 76 -18.02 -4.67 4.93
C ILE A 76 -16.53 -4.38 4.79
N ALA A 77 -15.83 -4.19 5.91
CA ALA A 77 -14.38 -4.00 5.91
C ALA A 77 -13.65 -5.19 5.28
N PHE A 78 -14.08 -6.43 5.58
CA PHE A 78 -13.52 -7.64 4.98
C PHE A 78 -13.69 -7.68 3.46
N VAL A 79 -14.89 -7.37 2.95
CA VAL A 79 -15.17 -7.32 1.52
C VAL A 79 -14.31 -6.26 0.82
N LEU A 80 -14.19 -5.07 1.42
CA LEU A 80 -13.39 -3.98 0.88
C LEU A 80 -11.90 -4.33 0.80
N ILE A 81 -11.35 -4.93 1.87
CA ILE A 81 -9.97 -5.41 1.90
C ILE A 81 -9.75 -6.51 0.84
N SER A 82 -10.70 -7.43 0.71
CA SER A 82 -10.65 -8.50 -0.30
C SER A 82 -10.62 -7.93 -1.73
N LEU A 83 -11.40 -6.87 -2.00
CA LEU A 83 -11.41 -6.19 -3.29
C LEU A 83 -10.07 -5.49 -3.59
N ILE A 84 -9.47 -4.83 -2.59
CA ILE A 84 -8.14 -4.20 -2.72
C ILE A 84 -7.09 -5.24 -3.10
N ILE A 85 -7.05 -6.36 -2.37
CA ILE A 85 -6.10 -7.46 -2.63
C ILE A 85 -6.34 -8.04 -4.02
N PHE A 86 -7.61 -8.26 -4.39
CA PHE A 86 -7.97 -8.76 -5.71
C PHE A 86 -7.47 -7.83 -6.84
N MET A 87 -7.68 -6.52 -6.72
CA MET A 87 -7.14 -5.55 -7.69
C MET A 87 -5.60 -5.59 -7.75
N ALA A 88 -4.92 -5.70 -6.62
CA ALA A 88 -3.46 -5.82 -6.60
C ALA A 88 -2.98 -7.09 -7.32
N ILE A 89 -3.65 -8.22 -7.13
CA ILE A 89 -3.35 -9.49 -7.83
C ILE A 89 -3.57 -9.35 -9.34
N LEU A 90 -4.66 -8.70 -9.78
CA LEU A 90 -4.91 -8.46 -11.19
C LEU A 90 -3.79 -7.61 -11.82
N GLY A 91 -3.46 -6.48 -11.21
CA GLY A 91 -2.41 -5.60 -11.71
C GLY A 91 -1.03 -6.27 -11.73
N PHE A 92 -0.75 -7.13 -10.74
CA PHE A 92 0.45 -7.96 -10.71
C PHE A 92 0.47 -9.00 -11.84
N ALA A 93 -0.64 -9.71 -12.06
CA ALA A 93 -0.77 -10.70 -13.11
C ALA A 93 -0.62 -10.07 -14.51
N ASP A 94 -1.17 -8.87 -14.72
CA ASP A 94 -1.01 -8.11 -15.96
C ASP A 94 0.45 -7.70 -16.17
N ALA A 95 1.12 -7.19 -15.13
CA ALA A 95 2.53 -6.84 -15.19
C ALA A 95 3.40 -8.06 -15.53
N TYR A 96 3.12 -9.21 -14.91
CA TYR A 96 3.81 -10.46 -15.18
C TYR A 96 3.63 -10.94 -16.63
N LYS A 97 2.46 -10.65 -17.23
CA LYS A 97 2.15 -10.96 -18.64
C LYS A 97 2.60 -9.87 -19.62
N ASN A 98 3.31 -8.82 -19.17
CA ASN A 98 3.68 -7.66 -19.98
C ASN A 98 2.48 -6.89 -20.56
N GLN A 99 1.36 -6.85 -19.82
CA GLN A 99 0.12 -6.21 -20.24
C GLN A 99 -0.10 -4.92 -19.45
N THR A 100 -0.64 -3.90 -20.12
CA THR A 100 -1.06 -2.63 -19.49
C THR A 100 -2.58 -2.54 -19.48
N THR A 101 -3.24 -3.57 -18.96
CA THR A 101 -4.69 -3.59 -18.81
C THR A 101 -5.06 -2.74 -17.59
N PRO A 102 -5.96 -1.75 -17.70
CA PRO A 102 -6.40 -0.98 -16.55
C PRO A 102 -7.15 -1.87 -15.55
N LEU A 103 -6.93 -1.62 -14.26
CA LEU A 103 -7.72 -2.27 -13.21
C LEU A 103 -9.22 -1.98 -13.42
N PRO A 104 -10.09 -2.96 -13.14
CA PRO A 104 -11.52 -2.79 -13.38
C PRO A 104 -12.08 -1.61 -12.57
N TYR A 105 -13.07 -0.92 -13.13
CA TYR A 105 -13.81 0.22 -12.56
C TYR A 105 -13.02 1.53 -12.36
N VAL A 106 -11.76 1.46 -11.93
CA VAL A 106 -10.99 2.64 -11.46
C VAL A 106 -9.64 2.84 -12.15
N GLY A 107 -9.16 1.85 -12.90
CA GLY A 107 -7.80 1.86 -13.45
C GLY A 107 -7.56 2.94 -14.49
N GLU A 108 -8.56 3.32 -15.29
CA GLU A 108 -8.41 4.42 -16.24
C GLU A 108 -8.29 5.78 -15.54
N GLN A 109 -9.02 5.96 -14.45
CA GLN A 109 -9.02 7.17 -13.64
C GLN A 109 -7.66 7.34 -12.97
N PHE A 110 -7.05 6.26 -12.49
CA PHE A 110 -5.68 6.29 -11.96
C PHE A 110 -4.67 6.81 -12.99
N GLN A 111 -4.81 6.43 -14.27
CA GLN A 111 -3.94 6.96 -15.32
C GLN A 111 -4.13 8.46 -15.56
N LYS A 112 -5.34 8.99 -15.37
CA LYS A 112 -5.67 10.40 -15.53
C LYS A 112 -5.29 11.25 -14.32
N TRP A 113 -5.42 10.72 -13.10
CA TRP A 113 -5.15 11.44 -11.86
C TRP A 113 -3.66 11.52 -11.53
N PHE A 114 -2.91 10.44 -11.79
CA PHE A 114 -1.50 10.34 -11.39
C PHE A 114 -0.53 10.68 -12.53
N THR A 115 -0.90 11.66 -13.37
CA THR A 115 -0.09 12.10 -14.53
C THR A 115 1.26 12.72 -14.14
N PHE A 116 1.41 13.14 -12.89
CA PHE A 116 2.69 13.60 -12.34
C PHE A 116 3.74 12.49 -12.23
N ILE A 117 3.33 11.21 -12.19
CA ILE A 117 4.26 10.07 -12.26
C ILE A 117 4.65 9.90 -13.72
N LYS A 118 5.95 10.07 -14.01
CA LYS A 118 6.54 9.91 -15.34
C LYS A 118 7.26 8.59 -15.50
#